data_AF-A0A7J0DRR3-F1
#
_entry.id   AF-A0A7J0DRR3-F1
#
_cell.length_a   1.000
_cell.length_b   1.000
_cell.length_c   1.000
_cell.angle_alpha   90.00
_cell.angle_beta   90.00
_cell.angle_gamma   90.00
#
_symmetry.space_group_name_H-M   'P 1'
#
loop_
_entity.id
_entity.type
_entity.pdbx_description
1 polymer ?
#
loop_
_entity_poly.entity_id
_entity_poly.type
_entity_poly.pdbx_seq_one_letter_code
_entity_poly.pdbx_strand_id
1 'polypeptide(L)'
;MNPLCRRHYSNLIRPNLKPINFSSSTESQILQHCKSDSLSEALQLLNSVDSREIAVKPILYASLLQTCTKVHLFSHGIQIQAHLIKSGLETDRFVGNSLLALYFKLGPNFSETRRVFDCLFVKDVVSWTSMISGYIRVGKPRNSIRLFSEMLDFGVEPNGFTLSALIKACSEIGDVNIGRCFHGVVFRRGFDLNYFIASALIDMYGRNYESEDARHVFDELLGPDAICWTSVISALTRNDSFEDALGFFYSMQRTYGLSPDEFTFGTVLTACGNLGWLRQGKEVHAKVIMAGIFGNVVVESSLVDMYGKCGLVDESQRVFDRMTLRNSVSCCALLGGYCQRGDFDTVIEFFRELDEVDLYSFGTVLRACAGLAAIRQGKEVHCQYLRRGGWSDVIVESALVDLYAKCGCIDFAYRIFVQMPVRNLITWNSMICGFAQNGRAGEALRMFDEMVKEGINPDYISFIGVLFACSHTGLVDQGRGHFTSMTEQYRIKAGIEHYNCMVDLLGRSGQIEEAEYLINSAEFKDDSSLWAALLGACSTSTNSVVAERIAKKMMELEPDYHLSYVLLANVYRAVGRWSDALKIWRLMQGRGVKKMPGKSWI
;
A
#
# COMPACT_ATOMS: atom_id res chain seq x y z
N MET A 1 -13.80 29.97 29.68
CA MET A 1 -15.11 30.65 29.82
C MET A 1 -14.96 32.11 29.44
N ASN A 2 -15.71 32.59 28.44
CA ASN A 2 -15.64 33.96 27.92
C ASN A 2 -16.80 34.80 28.53
N PRO A 3 -16.55 35.95 29.18
CA PRO A 3 -17.54 36.64 30.02
C PRO A 3 -18.51 37.57 29.23
N LEU A 4 -18.97 37.16 28.05
CA LEU A 4 -19.90 37.93 27.22
C LEU A 4 -21.36 37.46 27.26
N CYS A 5 -21.66 36.32 27.89
CA CYS A 5 -23.04 35.81 28.01
C CYS A 5 -23.73 36.20 29.33
N ARG A 6 -23.62 37.46 29.78
CA ARG A 6 -24.27 37.92 31.04
C ARG A 6 -25.14 39.15 30.96
N ARG A 7 -25.53 39.61 29.77
CA ARG A 7 -26.49 40.72 29.64
C ARG A 7 -27.53 40.42 28.58
N HIS A 8 -28.68 39.90 29.02
CA HIS A 8 -30.04 40.30 28.63
C HIS A 8 -31.06 39.33 29.23
N TYR A 9 -31.18 39.33 30.56
CA TYR A 9 -32.35 38.77 31.25
C TYR A 9 -32.76 39.71 32.37
N SER A 10 -33.46 40.77 31.98
CA SER A 10 -34.32 41.55 32.85
C SER A 10 -35.40 42.15 31.96
N ASN A 11 -36.64 41.68 32.15
CA ASN A 11 -37.91 42.09 31.52
C ASN A 11 -38.50 41.08 30.53
N LEU A 12 -38.98 39.95 31.05
CA LEU A 12 -40.18 39.31 30.52
C LEU A 12 -41.17 39.12 31.65
N ILE A 13 -42.10 40.07 31.71
CA ILE A 13 -43.36 40.01 32.45
C ILE A 13 -44.10 38.75 31.98
N ARG A 14 -44.54 37.89 32.90
CA ARG A 14 -45.46 36.77 32.61
C ARG A 14 -46.76 37.34 32.01
N PRO A 15 -47.17 36.99 30.77
CA PRO A 15 -48.54 37.18 30.37
C PRO A 15 -49.36 36.00 30.92
N ASN A 16 -50.42 36.32 31.65
CA ASN A 16 -51.48 35.37 32.00
C ASN A 16 -51.98 34.66 30.73
N LEU A 17 -51.73 33.35 30.64
CA LEU A 17 -52.32 32.49 29.62
C LEU A 17 -53.73 32.09 30.07
N LYS A 18 -54.75 32.64 29.40
CA LYS A 18 -56.06 32.00 29.30
C LYS A 18 -55.90 30.73 28.44
N PRO A 19 -56.60 29.63 28.74
CA PRO A 19 -56.55 28.43 27.91
C PRO A 19 -57.30 28.69 26.60
N ILE A 20 -56.58 28.59 25.48
CA ILE A 20 -57.16 28.60 24.13
C ILE A 20 -56.92 27.21 23.55
N ASN A 21 -58.02 26.54 23.15
CA ASN A 21 -58.03 25.21 22.53
C ASN A 21 -57.81 25.28 20.99
N PHE A 22 -57.22 24.21 20.44
CA PHE A 22 -56.97 23.82 19.02
C PHE A 22 -55.74 24.46 18.33
N SER A 23 -54.83 23.75 17.62
CA SER A 23 -54.98 22.68 16.60
C SER A 23 -53.92 21.54 16.65
N SER A 24 -54.31 20.29 16.37
CA SER A 24 -53.42 19.10 16.32
C SER A 24 -53.23 18.50 14.92
N SER A 25 -53.90 19.04 13.89
CA SER A 25 -53.94 18.46 12.54
C SER A 25 -52.77 18.87 11.63
N THR A 26 -52.35 20.14 11.66
CA THR A 26 -51.33 20.68 10.73
C THR A 26 -49.93 20.16 11.03
N GLU A 27 -49.62 19.90 12.30
CA GLU A 27 -48.34 19.32 12.73
C GLU A 27 -48.18 17.87 12.29
N SER A 28 -49.26 17.09 12.39
CA SER A 28 -49.31 15.72 11.90
C SER A 28 -49.08 15.69 10.39
N GLN A 29 -49.65 16.65 9.65
CA GLN A 29 -49.45 16.82 8.21
C GLN A 29 -48.00 17.19 7.86
N ILE A 30 -47.36 18.13 8.58
CA ILE A 30 -45.94 18.46 8.35
C ILE A 30 -45.05 17.24 8.61
N LEU A 31 -45.26 16.52 9.71
CA LEU A 31 -44.50 15.29 10.00
C LEU A 31 -44.77 14.18 8.97
N GLN A 32 -45.99 14.12 8.41
CA GLN A 32 -46.34 13.18 7.34
C GLN A 32 -45.65 13.55 6.02
N HIS A 33 -45.58 14.84 5.67
CA HIS A 33 -44.83 15.32 4.50
C HIS A 33 -43.32 15.13 4.66
N CYS A 34 -42.78 15.31 5.87
CA CYS A 34 -41.38 14.97 6.18
C CYS A 34 -41.10 13.46 6.05
N LYS A 35 -42.08 12.60 6.34
CA LYS A 35 -41.99 11.15 6.15
C LYS A 35 -42.11 10.73 4.68
N SER A 36 -42.79 11.50 3.84
CA SER A 36 -42.90 11.28 2.39
C SER A 36 -41.85 12.04 1.58
N ASP A 37 -40.82 12.59 2.24
CA ASP A 37 -39.72 13.38 1.66
C ASP A 37 -40.18 14.61 0.83
N SER A 38 -41.40 15.10 1.06
CA SER A 38 -42.00 16.24 0.37
C SER A 38 -41.69 17.56 1.11
N LEU A 39 -40.46 18.06 0.94
CA LEU A 39 -39.93 19.20 1.70
C LEU A 39 -40.63 20.53 1.34
N SER A 40 -41.03 20.73 0.07
CA SER A 40 -41.70 21.95 -0.40
C SER A 40 -43.04 22.19 0.28
N GLU A 41 -43.86 21.14 0.36
CA GLU A 41 -45.18 21.15 0.99
C GLU A 41 -45.06 21.32 2.50
N ALA A 42 -44.08 20.66 3.12
CA ALA A 42 -43.77 20.82 4.54
C ALA A 42 -43.35 22.26 4.91
N LEU A 43 -42.54 22.91 4.06
CA LEU A 43 -42.10 24.30 4.26
C LEU A 43 -43.21 25.33 3.96
N GLN A 44 -44.07 25.08 2.98
CA GLN A 44 -45.24 25.92 2.72
C GLN A 44 -46.23 25.89 3.90
N LEU A 45 -46.49 24.71 4.46
CA LEU A 45 -47.32 24.55 5.65
C LEU A 45 -46.66 25.21 6.87
N LEU A 46 -45.34 25.10 7.04
CA LEU A 46 -44.61 25.79 8.11
C LEU A 46 -44.74 27.32 8.03
N ASN A 47 -44.67 27.88 6.82
CA ASN A 47 -44.82 29.33 6.59
C ASN A 47 -46.26 29.83 6.77
N SER A 48 -47.26 28.94 6.79
CA SER A 48 -48.67 29.27 6.97
C SER A 48 -49.12 29.32 8.44
N VAL A 49 -48.27 28.87 9.37
CA VAL A 49 -48.56 28.79 10.81
C VAL A 49 -47.97 30.01 11.54
N ASP A 50 -48.65 30.50 12.59
CA ASP A 50 -48.18 31.66 13.35
C ASP A 50 -46.83 31.37 14.05
N SER A 51 -45.85 32.23 13.81
CA SER A 51 -44.49 32.19 14.39
C SER A 51 -44.43 31.98 15.90
N ARG A 52 -45.47 32.39 16.64
CA ARG A 52 -45.55 32.23 18.11
C ARG A 52 -45.99 30.83 18.56
N GLU A 53 -46.68 30.05 17.72
CA GLU A 53 -47.09 28.66 18.01
C GLU A 53 -45.97 27.65 17.71
N ILE A 54 -45.15 27.93 16.69
CA ILE A 54 -44.07 27.05 16.22
C ILE A 54 -42.81 27.14 17.09
N ALA A 55 -42.58 28.28 17.74
CA ALA A 55 -41.44 28.52 18.64
C ALA A 55 -41.34 27.53 19.82
N VAL A 56 -42.34 26.67 20.02
CA VAL A 56 -42.45 25.75 21.16
C VAL A 56 -42.21 24.28 20.78
N LYS A 57 -41.87 23.93 19.52
CA LYS A 57 -41.84 22.52 19.07
C LYS A 57 -40.52 22.09 18.38
N PRO A 58 -39.46 21.77 19.16
CA PRO A 58 -38.15 21.34 18.63
C PRO A 58 -38.18 20.09 17.73
N ILE A 59 -39.11 19.17 17.96
CA ILE A 59 -39.24 17.91 17.21
C ILE A 59 -39.58 18.16 15.73
N LEU A 60 -40.37 19.19 15.45
CA LEU A 60 -40.83 19.52 14.09
C LEU A 60 -39.66 20.06 13.25
N TYR A 61 -38.84 20.94 13.84
CA TYR A 61 -37.60 21.40 13.23
C TYR A 61 -36.55 20.30 13.06
N ALA A 62 -36.39 19.43 14.07
CA ALA A 62 -35.50 18.27 13.95
C ALA A 62 -35.90 17.38 12.77
N SER A 63 -37.19 17.11 12.58
CA SER A 63 -37.70 16.34 11.44
C SER A 63 -37.45 17.04 10.10
N LEU A 64 -37.67 18.36 10.00
CA LEU A 64 -37.40 19.12 8.77
C LEU A 64 -35.91 19.10 8.40
N LEU A 65 -35.02 19.25 9.38
CA LEU A 65 -33.58 19.18 9.18
C LEU A 65 -33.13 17.78 8.74
N GLN A 66 -33.73 16.73 9.31
CA GLN A 66 -33.49 15.35 8.87
C GLN A 66 -33.94 15.14 7.42
N THR A 67 -35.11 15.66 7.02
CA THR A 67 -35.57 15.61 5.63
C THR A 67 -34.63 16.41 4.71
N CYS A 68 -34.16 17.59 5.11
CA CYS A 68 -33.14 18.33 4.34
C CYS A 68 -31.85 17.52 4.15
N THR A 69 -31.44 16.77 5.17
CA THR A 69 -30.27 15.88 5.15
C THR A 69 -30.47 14.68 4.22
N LYS A 70 -31.71 14.18 4.10
CA LYS A 70 -32.07 13.09 3.18
C LYS A 70 -32.16 13.56 1.72
N VAL A 71 -32.79 14.71 1.48
CA VAL A 71 -32.99 15.29 0.13
C VAL A 71 -31.76 16.08 -0.35
N HIS A 72 -30.69 16.13 0.44
CA HIS A 72 -29.42 16.80 0.11
C HIS A 72 -29.54 18.33 -0.16
N LEU A 73 -30.52 19.00 0.46
CA LEU A 73 -30.79 20.43 0.28
C LEU A 73 -30.19 21.28 1.41
N PHE A 74 -28.89 21.55 1.32
CA PHE A 74 -28.17 22.31 2.35
C PHE A 74 -28.67 23.76 2.51
N SER A 75 -29.02 24.43 1.41
CA SER A 75 -29.51 25.81 1.41
C SER A 75 -30.77 25.99 2.26
N HIS A 76 -31.72 25.08 2.14
CA HIS A 76 -32.94 25.07 2.96
C HIS A 76 -32.64 24.76 4.43
N GLY A 77 -31.68 23.88 4.70
CA GLY A 77 -31.20 23.61 6.06
C GLY A 77 -30.62 24.84 6.77
N ILE A 78 -29.86 25.69 6.07
CA ILE A 78 -29.35 26.96 6.63
C ILE A 78 -30.49 27.96 6.89
N GLN A 79 -31.49 28.04 6.00
CA GLN A 79 -32.65 28.91 6.21
C GLN A 79 -33.44 28.49 7.47
N ILE A 80 -33.63 27.18 7.67
CA ILE A 80 -34.24 26.63 8.88
C ILE A 80 -33.39 26.96 10.11
N GLN A 81 -32.06 26.86 10.02
CA GLN A 81 -31.17 27.27 11.12
C GLN A 81 -31.29 28.76 11.46
N ALA A 82 -31.40 29.65 10.48
CA ALA A 82 -31.59 31.08 10.73
C ALA A 82 -32.92 31.33 11.47
N HIS A 83 -33.98 30.59 11.10
CA HIS A 83 -35.26 30.65 11.80
C HIS A 83 -35.16 30.11 13.24
N LEU A 84 -34.40 29.03 13.44
CA LEU A 84 -34.14 28.44 14.75
C LEU A 84 -33.41 29.41 15.70
N ILE A 85 -32.37 30.09 15.21
CA ILE A 85 -31.63 31.11 15.97
C ILE A 85 -32.55 32.28 16.36
N LYS A 86 -33.42 32.71 15.45
CA LYS A 86 -34.41 33.77 15.75
C LYS A 86 -35.45 33.33 16.78
N SER A 87 -35.74 32.03 16.83
CA SER A 87 -36.75 31.43 17.71
C SER A 87 -36.19 31.01 19.08
N GLY A 88 -34.86 31.09 19.30
CA GLY A 88 -34.21 30.65 20.54
C GLY A 88 -34.16 29.13 20.71
N LEU A 89 -34.35 28.37 19.63
CA LEU A 89 -34.39 26.90 19.63
C LEU A 89 -33.05 26.27 19.21
N GLU A 90 -32.04 27.08 18.89
CA GLU A 90 -30.70 26.62 18.49
C GLU A 90 -29.96 25.84 19.59
N THR A 91 -30.37 26.03 20.84
CA THR A 91 -29.77 25.34 22.01
C THR A 91 -30.46 24.01 22.36
N ASP A 92 -31.56 23.65 21.67
CA ASP A 92 -32.30 22.42 21.92
C ASP A 92 -31.54 21.16 21.46
N ARG A 93 -31.62 20.08 22.24
CA ARG A 93 -30.92 18.80 21.98
C ARG A 93 -31.29 18.15 20.64
N PHE A 94 -32.57 18.10 20.29
CA PHE A 94 -33.07 17.36 19.12
C PHE A 94 -32.78 18.13 17.84
N VAL A 95 -32.98 19.44 17.89
CA VAL A 95 -32.64 20.37 16.81
C VAL A 95 -31.14 20.38 16.61
N GLY A 96 -30.37 20.52 17.69
CA GLY A 96 -28.91 20.51 17.70
C GLY A 96 -28.29 19.27 17.06
N ASN A 97 -28.74 18.07 17.47
CA ASN A 97 -28.28 16.82 16.88
C ASN A 97 -28.63 16.70 15.38
N SER A 98 -29.79 17.21 14.97
CA SER A 98 -30.20 17.23 13.57
C SER A 98 -29.41 18.25 12.74
N LEU A 99 -29.06 19.40 13.33
CA LEU A 99 -28.14 20.38 12.71
C LEU A 99 -26.73 19.80 12.56
N LEU A 100 -26.20 19.11 13.58
CA LEU A 100 -24.90 18.43 13.48
C LEU A 100 -24.90 17.41 12.34
N ALA A 101 -25.95 16.59 12.22
CA ALA A 101 -26.08 15.63 11.13
C ALA A 101 -26.13 16.32 9.74
N LEU A 102 -26.86 17.42 9.61
CA LEU A 102 -26.93 18.22 8.38
C LEU A 102 -25.55 18.75 7.99
N TYR A 103 -24.84 19.38 8.93
CA TYR A 103 -23.51 19.95 8.70
C TYR A 103 -22.45 18.88 8.43
N PHE A 104 -22.52 17.71 9.08
CA PHE A 104 -21.59 16.61 8.79
C PHE A 104 -21.79 16.02 7.41
N LYS A 105 -23.03 15.97 6.92
CA LYS A 105 -23.33 15.32 5.63
C LYS A 105 -23.23 16.28 4.44
N LEU A 106 -23.60 17.55 4.64
CA LEU A 106 -23.76 18.52 3.54
C LEU A 106 -22.96 19.81 3.74
N GLY A 107 -22.31 20.00 4.89
CA GLY A 107 -21.61 21.24 5.23
C GLY A 107 -20.28 21.40 4.50
N PRO A 108 -19.97 22.62 3.99
CA PRO A 108 -18.72 22.89 3.29
C PRO A 108 -17.52 23.12 4.23
N ASN A 109 -17.77 23.44 5.51
CA ASN A 109 -16.71 23.72 6.48
C ASN A 109 -17.02 23.13 7.86
N PHE A 110 -16.01 22.47 8.45
CA PHE A 110 -16.12 21.83 9.76
C PHE A 110 -16.17 22.84 10.92
N SER A 111 -15.70 24.08 10.72
CA SER A 111 -15.74 25.13 11.75
C SER A 111 -17.17 25.44 12.21
N GLU A 112 -18.12 25.46 11.27
CA GLU A 112 -19.53 25.69 11.58
C GLU A 112 -20.13 24.52 12.36
N THR A 113 -19.73 23.28 12.05
CA THR A 113 -20.14 22.11 12.82
C THR A 113 -19.67 22.18 14.27
N ARG A 114 -18.41 22.59 14.49
CA ARG A 114 -17.88 22.80 15.85
C ARG A 114 -18.65 23.92 16.58
N ARG A 115 -18.97 25.01 15.88
CA ARG A 115 -19.76 26.11 16.45
C ARG A 115 -21.15 25.65 16.90
N VAL A 116 -21.86 24.89 16.06
CA VAL A 116 -23.18 24.31 16.40
C VAL A 116 -23.07 23.43 17.65
N PHE A 117 -22.03 22.59 17.73
CA PHE A 117 -21.80 21.76 18.91
C PHE A 117 -21.53 22.57 20.17
N ASP A 118 -20.64 23.55 20.11
CA ASP A 118 -20.26 24.37 21.27
C ASP A 118 -21.48 25.12 21.83
N CYS A 119 -22.41 25.56 20.96
CA CYS A 119 -23.66 26.24 21.32
C CYS A 119 -24.72 25.33 22.00
N LEU A 120 -24.60 24.00 21.96
CA LEU A 120 -25.58 23.11 22.60
C LEU A 120 -25.52 23.26 24.13
N PHE A 121 -26.67 23.55 24.75
CA PHE A 121 -26.78 23.66 26.21
C PHE A 121 -26.69 22.28 26.88
N VAL A 122 -27.34 21.28 26.29
CA VAL A 122 -27.25 19.86 26.69
C VAL A 122 -26.56 19.09 25.58
N LYS A 123 -25.37 18.57 25.87
CA LYS A 123 -24.62 17.68 24.98
C LYS A 123 -24.81 16.25 25.46
N ASP A 124 -25.64 15.48 24.77
CA ASP A 124 -25.86 14.06 25.06
C ASP A 124 -24.82 13.17 24.36
N VAL A 125 -24.82 11.87 24.66
CA VAL A 125 -23.89 10.91 24.06
C VAL A 125 -23.90 10.99 22.52
N VAL A 126 -25.06 11.19 21.90
CA VAL A 126 -25.20 11.26 20.44
C VAL A 126 -24.49 12.48 19.86
N SER A 127 -24.62 13.65 20.51
CA SER A 127 -23.90 14.86 20.10
C SER A 127 -22.38 14.67 20.15
N TRP A 128 -21.86 14.07 21.22
CA TRP A 128 -20.43 13.77 21.40
C TRP A 128 -19.93 12.71 20.41
N THR A 129 -20.64 11.59 20.25
CA THR A 129 -20.30 10.54 19.26
C THR A 129 -20.25 11.11 17.84
N SER A 130 -21.19 11.98 17.50
CA SER A 130 -21.26 12.62 16.18
C SER A 130 -20.05 13.52 15.94
N MET A 131 -19.65 14.32 16.94
CA MET A 131 -18.45 15.14 16.86
C MET A 131 -17.16 14.32 16.74
N ILE A 132 -17.01 13.29 17.57
CA ILE A 132 -15.86 12.38 17.54
C ILE A 132 -15.74 11.72 16.16
N SER A 133 -16.85 11.17 15.64
CA SER A 133 -16.91 10.56 14.30
C SER A 133 -16.63 11.56 13.19
N GLY A 134 -17.12 12.80 13.35
CA GLY A 134 -16.89 13.90 12.42
C GLY A 134 -15.42 14.28 12.28
N TYR A 135 -14.70 14.40 13.39
CA TYR A 135 -13.28 14.73 13.36
C TYR A 135 -12.44 13.67 12.66
N ILE A 136 -12.82 12.39 12.78
CA ILE A 136 -12.18 11.27 12.06
C ILE A 136 -12.43 11.43 10.56
N ARG A 137 -13.69 11.69 10.14
CA ARG A 137 -14.04 11.89 8.72
C ARG A 137 -13.28 13.05 8.05
N VAL A 138 -12.94 14.10 8.80
CA VAL A 138 -12.18 15.26 8.29
C VAL A 138 -10.66 15.04 8.39
N GLY A 139 -10.20 13.84 8.73
CA GLY A 139 -8.77 13.50 8.80
C GLY A 139 -8.05 14.16 10.00
N LYS A 140 -8.78 14.45 11.08
CA LYS A 140 -8.25 15.03 12.32
C LYS A 140 -8.47 14.10 13.53
N PRO A 141 -8.01 12.84 13.50
CA PRO A 141 -8.30 11.84 14.52
C PRO A 141 -7.76 12.21 15.91
N ARG A 142 -6.66 12.97 16.03
CA ARG A 142 -6.17 13.45 17.35
C ARG A 142 -7.17 14.35 18.09
N ASN A 143 -8.00 15.10 17.35
CA ASN A 143 -9.02 15.93 17.97
C ASN A 143 -10.21 15.11 18.50
N SER A 144 -10.46 13.93 17.94
CA SER A 144 -11.52 13.05 18.44
C SER A 144 -11.16 12.47 19.82
N ILE A 145 -9.88 12.17 20.06
CA ILE A 145 -9.37 11.74 21.38
C ILE A 145 -9.48 12.88 22.40
N ARG A 146 -9.15 14.13 22.02
CA ARG A 146 -9.32 15.28 22.92
C ARG A 146 -10.78 15.49 23.30
N LEU A 147 -11.69 15.37 22.34
CA LEU A 147 -13.12 15.43 22.59
C LEU A 147 -13.61 14.32 23.53
N PHE A 148 -13.00 13.13 23.49
CA PHE A 148 -13.34 12.07 24.44
C PHE A 148 -12.99 12.47 25.87
N SER A 149 -11.85 13.12 26.10
CA SER A 149 -11.54 13.70 27.42
C SER A 149 -12.55 14.77 27.81
N GLU A 150 -12.89 15.70 26.91
CA GLU A 150 -13.92 16.73 27.15
C GLU A 150 -15.29 16.12 27.48
N MET A 151 -15.66 15.01 26.82
CA MET A 151 -16.91 14.28 27.05
C MET A 151 -16.96 13.69 28.47
N LEU A 152 -15.86 13.10 28.92
CA LEU A 152 -15.74 12.55 30.28
C LEU A 152 -15.73 13.66 31.34
N ASP A 153 -15.03 14.76 31.09
CA ASP A 153 -15.01 15.93 31.98
C ASP A 153 -16.40 16.59 32.10
N PHE A 154 -17.21 16.52 31.03
CA PHE A 154 -18.61 16.94 31.03
C PHE A 154 -19.55 15.94 31.73
N GLY A 155 -19.03 14.78 32.16
CA GLY A 155 -19.78 13.75 32.87
C GLY A 155 -20.67 12.87 31.98
N VAL A 156 -20.39 12.78 30.68
CA VAL A 156 -21.16 11.95 29.75
C VAL A 156 -20.38 10.66 29.46
N GLU A 157 -21.03 9.52 29.72
CA GLU A 157 -20.40 8.22 29.51
C GLU A 157 -20.43 7.79 28.02
N PRO A 158 -19.32 7.27 27.48
CA PRO A 158 -19.26 6.75 26.12
C PRO A 158 -20.11 5.49 25.96
N ASN A 159 -20.75 5.36 24.81
CA ASN A 159 -21.37 4.12 24.37
C ASN A 159 -20.43 3.35 23.43
N GLY A 160 -20.85 2.16 22.98
CA GLY A 160 -20.04 1.34 22.11
C GLY A 160 -19.71 1.98 20.75
N PHE A 161 -20.60 2.82 20.21
CA PHE A 161 -20.34 3.58 18.98
C PHE A 161 -19.24 4.63 19.18
N THR A 162 -19.22 5.33 20.32
CA THR A 162 -18.14 6.25 20.68
C THR A 162 -16.80 5.54 20.78
N LEU A 163 -16.75 4.39 21.46
CA LEU A 163 -15.51 3.63 21.63
C LEU A 163 -15.00 3.07 20.30
N SER A 164 -15.87 2.52 19.45
CA SER A 164 -15.49 2.06 18.11
C SER A 164 -14.97 3.21 17.23
N ALA A 165 -15.60 4.39 17.27
CA ALA A 165 -15.09 5.56 16.58
C ALA A 165 -13.69 5.95 17.08
N LEU A 166 -13.44 5.93 18.39
CA LEU A 166 -12.12 6.24 18.95
C LEU A 166 -11.06 5.21 18.57
N ILE A 167 -11.41 3.92 18.56
CA ILE A 167 -10.51 2.85 18.09
C ILE A 167 -10.16 3.05 16.61
N LYS A 168 -11.13 3.41 15.78
CA LYS A 168 -10.87 3.79 14.39
C LYS A 168 -9.94 5.00 14.28
N ALA A 169 -10.10 6.00 15.16
CA ALA A 169 -9.19 7.13 15.22
C ALA A 169 -7.75 6.69 15.58
N CYS A 170 -7.58 5.74 16.50
CA CYS A 170 -6.26 5.17 16.83
C CYS A 170 -5.64 4.44 15.64
N SER A 171 -6.45 3.69 14.89
CA SER A 171 -6.05 3.03 13.64
C SER A 171 -5.53 4.01 12.59
N GLU A 172 -6.12 5.21 12.48
CA GLU A 172 -5.67 6.28 11.57
C GLU A 172 -4.45 7.07 12.10
N ILE A 173 -4.26 7.14 13.42
CA ILE A 173 -3.11 7.85 14.02
C ILE A 173 -1.81 7.07 13.86
N GLY A 174 -1.89 5.73 13.84
CA GLY A 174 -0.70 4.87 13.76
C GLY A 174 0.08 4.74 15.07
N ASP A 175 -0.50 5.14 16.21
CA ASP A 175 0.11 4.99 17.54
C ASP A 175 -0.64 3.91 18.33
N VAL A 176 -0.04 2.72 18.37
CA VAL A 176 -0.63 1.53 18.98
C VAL A 176 -0.81 1.67 20.50
N ASN A 177 -0.01 2.50 21.17
CA ASN A 177 -0.11 2.65 22.63
C ASN A 177 -1.44 3.32 23.02
N ILE A 178 -1.87 4.31 22.23
CA ILE A 178 -3.18 4.92 22.38
C ILE A 178 -4.28 3.87 22.14
N GLY A 179 -4.10 3.02 21.11
CA GLY A 179 -4.98 1.88 20.84
C GLY A 179 -5.13 0.94 22.04
N ARG A 180 -4.02 0.53 22.66
CA ARG A 180 -3.99 -0.31 23.87
C ARG A 180 -4.69 0.35 25.05
N CYS A 181 -4.55 1.67 25.23
CA CYS A 181 -5.31 2.40 26.25
C CYS A 181 -6.82 2.30 26.03
N PHE A 182 -7.30 2.48 24.79
CA PHE A 182 -8.73 2.36 24.47
C PHE A 182 -9.22 0.92 24.57
N HIS A 183 -8.41 -0.08 24.23
CA HIS A 183 -8.71 -1.48 24.49
C HIS A 183 -8.93 -1.73 26.00
N GLY A 184 -8.07 -1.21 26.86
CA GLY A 184 -8.27 -1.27 28.32
C GLY A 184 -9.54 -0.55 28.80
N VAL A 185 -9.94 0.54 28.14
CA VAL A 185 -11.20 1.24 28.41
C VAL A 185 -12.43 0.41 28.02
N VAL A 186 -12.37 -0.28 26.88
CA VAL A 186 -13.41 -1.23 26.42
C VAL A 186 -13.62 -2.32 27.46
N PHE A 187 -12.53 -2.96 27.90
CA PHE A 187 -12.57 -4.03 28.90
C PHE A 187 -13.14 -3.54 30.24
N ARG A 188 -12.62 -2.42 30.77
CA ARG A 188 -13.07 -1.86 32.06
C ARG A 188 -14.55 -1.49 32.08
N ARG A 189 -15.11 -1.16 30.91
CA ARG A 189 -16.51 -0.75 30.74
C ARG A 189 -17.43 -1.90 30.32
N GLY A 190 -16.92 -3.13 30.23
CA GLY A 190 -17.70 -4.34 29.91
C GLY A 190 -18.18 -4.42 28.46
N PHE A 191 -17.39 -3.87 27.52
CA PHE A 191 -17.66 -3.93 26.08
C PHE A 191 -16.82 -4.99 25.35
N ASP A 192 -16.09 -5.83 26.09
CA ASP A 192 -15.19 -6.89 25.60
C ASP A 192 -15.92 -7.94 24.73
N LEU A 193 -17.18 -8.25 25.04
CA LEU A 193 -17.99 -9.20 24.24
C LEU A 193 -18.72 -8.55 23.05
N ASN A 194 -18.50 -7.26 22.78
CA ASN A 194 -19.17 -6.58 21.66
C ASN A 194 -18.43 -6.83 20.34
N TYR A 195 -18.99 -7.67 19.46
CA TYR A 195 -18.38 -8.03 18.17
C TYR A 195 -18.05 -6.83 17.27
N PHE A 196 -18.84 -5.75 17.32
CA PHE A 196 -18.56 -4.53 16.55
C PHE A 196 -17.34 -3.77 17.07
N ILE A 197 -17.10 -3.80 18.39
CA ILE A 197 -15.88 -3.22 18.97
C ILE A 197 -14.69 -4.14 18.76
N ALA A 198 -14.89 -5.46 18.92
CA ALA A 198 -13.83 -6.45 18.71
C ALA A 198 -13.28 -6.40 17.28
N SER A 199 -14.14 -6.38 16.25
CA SER A 199 -13.71 -6.18 14.85
C SER A 199 -12.95 -4.87 14.64
N ALA A 200 -13.38 -3.77 15.28
CA ALA A 200 -12.64 -2.51 15.23
C ALA A 200 -11.27 -2.58 15.94
N LEU A 201 -11.15 -3.30 17.05
CA LEU A 201 -9.88 -3.55 17.75
C LEU A 201 -8.94 -4.41 16.89
N ILE A 202 -9.46 -5.48 16.27
CA ILE A 202 -8.71 -6.34 15.36
C ILE A 202 -8.17 -5.54 14.17
N ASP A 203 -8.99 -4.70 13.53
CA ASP A 203 -8.52 -3.78 12.45
C ASP A 203 -7.47 -2.80 12.98
N MET A 204 -7.66 -2.23 14.17
CA MET A 204 -6.71 -1.29 14.77
C MET A 204 -5.34 -1.93 15.02
N TYR A 205 -5.30 -3.11 15.65
CA TYR A 205 -4.05 -3.85 15.86
C TYR A 205 -3.42 -4.27 14.53
N GLY A 206 -4.25 -4.77 13.60
CA GLY A 206 -3.83 -5.15 12.26
C GLY A 206 -3.18 -4.01 11.47
N ARG A 207 -3.71 -2.77 11.54
CA ARG A 207 -3.10 -1.62 10.85
C ARG A 207 -1.84 -1.09 11.50
N ASN A 208 -1.63 -1.38 12.78
CA ASN A 208 -0.44 -0.98 13.54
C ASN A 208 0.64 -2.09 13.58
N TYR A 209 0.55 -3.08 12.69
CA TYR A 209 1.53 -4.16 12.55
C TYR A 209 1.65 -5.10 13.77
N GLU A 210 0.60 -5.21 14.57
CA GLU A 210 0.52 -6.10 15.73
C GLU A 210 -0.49 -7.23 15.46
N SER A 211 -0.14 -8.18 14.60
CA SER A 211 -1.02 -9.29 14.21
C SER A 211 -1.35 -10.25 15.37
N GLU A 212 -0.41 -10.44 16.30
CA GLU A 212 -0.61 -11.30 17.47
C GLU A 212 -1.64 -10.71 18.45
N ASP A 213 -1.57 -9.40 18.74
CA ASP A 213 -2.58 -8.72 19.56
C ASP A 213 -3.96 -8.80 18.88
N ALA A 214 -4.02 -8.64 17.55
CA ALA A 214 -5.26 -8.78 16.78
C ALA A 214 -5.84 -10.21 16.89
N ARG A 215 -4.98 -11.23 16.83
CA ARG A 215 -5.37 -12.63 17.00
C ARG A 215 -5.85 -12.92 18.42
N HIS A 216 -5.18 -12.39 19.43
CA HIS A 216 -5.58 -12.56 20.83
C HIS A 216 -7.00 -12.02 21.08
N VAL A 217 -7.32 -10.83 20.56
CA VAL A 217 -8.67 -10.26 20.66
C VAL A 217 -9.70 -11.18 19.99
N PHE A 218 -9.35 -11.81 18.87
CA PHE A 218 -10.25 -12.74 18.18
C PHE A 218 -10.45 -14.04 18.96
N ASP A 219 -9.38 -14.61 19.52
CA ASP A 219 -9.41 -15.88 20.25
C ASP A 219 -10.20 -15.78 21.57
N GLU A 220 -10.31 -14.59 22.16
CA GLU A 220 -11.16 -14.32 23.34
C GLU A 220 -12.67 -14.29 23.02
N LEU A 221 -13.06 -14.20 21.74
CA LEU A 221 -14.47 -14.12 21.35
C LEU A 221 -15.17 -15.48 21.43
N LEU A 222 -16.31 -15.50 22.13
CA LEU A 222 -17.21 -16.64 22.13
C LEU A 222 -18.12 -16.60 20.89
N GLY A 223 -17.87 -17.51 19.94
CA GLY A 223 -18.67 -17.65 18.72
C GLY A 223 -18.61 -16.43 17.80
N PRO A 224 -17.42 -16.05 17.28
CA PRO A 224 -17.25 -14.87 16.44
C PRO A 224 -18.08 -14.95 15.15
N ASP A 225 -18.70 -13.83 14.79
CA ASP A 225 -19.47 -13.68 13.56
C ASP A 225 -18.58 -13.52 12.32
N ALA A 226 -19.18 -13.55 11.13
CA ALA A 226 -18.45 -13.43 9.87
C ALA A 226 -17.61 -12.13 9.77
N ILE A 227 -18.03 -11.04 10.41
CA ILE A 227 -17.31 -9.75 10.39
C ILE A 227 -16.01 -9.87 11.18
N CYS A 228 -16.04 -10.49 12.37
CA CYS A 228 -14.84 -10.77 13.16
C CYS A 228 -13.86 -11.68 12.40
N TRP A 229 -14.35 -12.74 11.74
CA TRP A 229 -13.50 -13.61 10.90
C TRP A 229 -12.85 -12.84 9.76
N THR A 230 -13.62 -12.00 9.05
CA THR A 230 -13.11 -11.15 7.97
C THR A 230 -12.05 -10.19 8.49
N SER A 231 -12.26 -9.63 9.68
CA SER A 231 -11.34 -8.68 10.32
C SER A 231 -10.00 -9.34 10.67
N VAL A 232 -10.01 -10.53 11.27
CA VAL A 232 -8.75 -11.22 11.63
C VAL A 232 -8.00 -11.72 10.40
N ILE A 233 -8.70 -12.25 9.39
CA ILE A 233 -8.08 -12.66 8.11
C ILE A 233 -7.43 -11.46 7.41
N SER A 234 -8.10 -10.29 7.44
CA SER A 234 -7.57 -9.04 6.87
C SER A 234 -6.38 -8.50 7.65
N ALA A 235 -6.43 -8.56 8.98
CA ALA A 235 -5.30 -8.16 9.85
C ALA A 235 -4.07 -9.04 9.62
N LEU A 236 -4.24 -10.37 9.49
CA LEU A 236 -3.15 -11.31 9.20
C LEU A 236 -2.57 -11.08 7.81
N THR A 237 -3.43 -10.90 6.79
CA THR A 237 -2.99 -10.65 5.41
C THR A 237 -2.23 -9.33 5.28
N ARG A 238 -2.63 -8.27 6.01
CA ARG A 238 -1.91 -6.98 6.01
C ARG A 238 -0.51 -7.05 6.63
N ASN A 239 -0.29 -8.02 7.52
CA ASN A 239 0.96 -8.21 8.26
C ASN A 239 1.80 -9.36 7.69
N ASP A 240 1.59 -9.67 6.40
CA ASP A 240 2.30 -10.71 5.64
C ASP A 240 2.20 -12.14 6.23
N SER A 241 1.30 -12.37 7.19
CA SER A 241 0.96 -13.69 7.74
C SER A 241 -0.06 -14.42 6.85
N PHE A 242 0.29 -14.59 5.57
CA PHE A 242 -0.61 -15.10 4.54
C PHE A 242 -1.07 -16.55 4.79
N GLU A 243 -0.18 -17.41 5.30
CA GLU A 243 -0.52 -18.82 5.57
C GLU A 243 -1.55 -18.94 6.70
N ASP A 244 -1.37 -18.17 7.78
CA ASP A 244 -2.34 -18.11 8.88
C ASP A 244 -3.69 -17.58 8.39
N ALA A 245 -3.69 -16.51 7.58
CA ALA A 245 -4.91 -15.96 6.99
C ALA A 245 -5.70 -17.03 6.20
N LEU A 246 -5.01 -17.85 5.40
CA LEU A 246 -5.61 -18.99 4.70
C LEU A 246 -6.12 -20.07 5.65
N GLY A 247 -5.39 -20.36 6.73
CA GLY A 247 -5.82 -21.26 7.79
C GLY A 247 -7.14 -20.82 8.44
N PHE A 248 -7.25 -19.54 8.80
CA PHE A 248 -8.48 -18.95 9.34
C PHE A 248 -9.63 -18.99 8.33
N PHE A 249 -9.39 -18.70 7.05
CA PHE A 249 -10.41 -18.80 6.00
C PHE A 249 -10.98 -20.21 5.85
N TYR A 250 -10.12 -21.24 5.83
CA TYR A 250 -10.60 -22.62 5.75
C TYR A 250 -11.32 -23.06 7.03
N SER A 251 -10.89 -22.59 8.20
CA SER A 251 -11.56 -22.84 9.48
C SER A 251 -12.97 -22.22 9.51
N MET A 252 -13.09 -20.95 9.10
CA MET A 252 -14.36 -20.23 8.97
C MET A 252 -15.38 -21.03 8.16
N GLN A 253 -14.96 -21.60 7.02
CA GLN A 253 -15.84 -22.37 6.13
C GLN A 253 -16.11 -23.79 6.63
N ARG A 254 -15.07 -24.55 7.01
CA ARG A 254 -15.18 -25.99 7.27
C ARG A 254 -15.66 -26.31 8.68
N THR A 255 -15.16 -25.57 9.67
CA THR A 255 -15.42 -25.84 11.08
C THR A 255 -16.66 -25.09 11.56
N TYR A 256 -16.78 -23.81 11.16
CA TYR A 256 -17.86 -22.93 11.63
C TYR A 256 -19.01 -22.77 10.64
N GLY A 257 -18.87 -23.24 9.40
CA GLY A 257 -19.93 -23.21 8.40
C GLY A 257 -20.35 -21.81 7.97
N LEU A 258 -19.50 -20.80 8.18
CA LEU A 258 -19.80 -19.41 7.81
C LEU A 258 -19.49 -19.17 6.34
N SER A 259 -20.36 -18.41 5.66
CA SER A 259 -20.13 -17.98 4.28
C SER A 259 -19.20 -16.77 4.25
N PRO A 260 -18.08 -16.80 3.52
CA PRO A 260 -17.26 -15.62 3.28
C PRO A 260 -18.02 -14.58 2.46
N ASP A 261 -17.75 -13.31 2.73
CA ASP A 261 -18.22 -12.17 1.94
C ASP A 261 -17.20 -11.76 0.86
N GLU A 262 -17.54 -10.75 0.06
CA GLU A 262 -16.67 -10.20 -0.98
C GLU A 262 -15.31 -9.72 -0.43
N PHE A 263 -15.28 -9.14 0.77
CA PHE A 263 -14.05 -8.64 1.39
C PHE A 263 -13.13 -9.79 1.80
N THR A 264 -13.70 -10.83 2.40
CA THR A 264 -12.94 -12.04 2.78
C THR A 264 -12.32 -12.69 1.56
N PHE A 265 -13.08 -12.85 0.47
CA PHE A 265 -12.54 -13.41 -0.77
C PHE A 265 -11.42 -12.56 -1.36
N GLY A 266 -11.59 -11.23 -1.41
CA GLY A 266 -10.55 -10.32 -1.90
C GLY A 266 -9.25 -10.42 -1.09
N THR A 267 -9.35 -10.42 0.24
CA THR A 267 -8.22 -10.58 1.15
C THR A 267 -7.50 -11.92 0.96
N VAL A 268 -8.25 -13.02 0.88
CA VAL A 268 -7.70 -14.37 0.70
C VAL A 268 -7.03 -14.54 -0.65
N LEU A 269 -7.60 -13.98 -1.72
CA LEU A 269 -6.99 -13.98 -3.05
C LEU A 269 -5.67 -13.19 -3.06
N THR A 270 -5.63 -12.06 -2.36
CA THR A 270 -4.41 -11.27 -2.17
C THR A 270 -3.32 -12.10 -1.48
N ALA A 271 -3.68 -12.84 -0.43
CA ALA A 271 -2.78 -13.77 0.26
C ALA A 271 -2.26 -14.87 -0.67
N CYS A 272 -3.14 -15.50 -1.48
CA CYS A 272 -2.72 -16.49 -2.48
C CYS A 272 -1.76 -15.91 -3.52
N GLY A 273 -2.00 -14.68 -3.99
CA GLY A 273 -1.16 -13.98 -4.95
C GLY A 273 0.24 -13.72 -4.41
N ASN A 274 0.35 -13.19 -3.18
CA ASN A 274 1.64 -12.91 -2.55
C ASN A 274 2.44 -14.18 -2.22
N LEU A 275 1.77 -15.30 -1.92
CA LEU A 275 2.42 -16.60 -1.73
C LEU A 275 2.79 -17.30 -3.05
N GLY A 276 2.30 -16.82 -4.19
CA GLY A 276 2.43 -17.52 -5.48
C GLY A 276 1.67 -18.85 -5.54
N TRP A 277 0.69 -19.08 -4.64
CA TRP A 277 -0.04 -20.34 -4.52
C TRP A 277 -1.20 -20.41 -5.52
N LEU A 278 -0.85 -20.60 -6.79
CA LEU A 278 -1.80 -20.59 -7.90
C LEU A 278 -2.93 -21.61 -7.75
N ARG A 279 -2.64 -22.81 -7.23
CA ARG A 279 -3.64 -23.86 -7.08
C ARG A 279 -4.74 -23.44 -6.11
N GLN A 280 -4.35 -22.96 -4.92
CA GLN A 280 -5.26 -22.46 -3.90
C GLN A 280 -6.01 -21.22 -4.40
N GLY A 281 -5.32 -20.32 -5.11
CA GLY A 281 -5.97 -19.16 -5.76
C GLY A 281 -7.08 -19.57 -6.74
N LYS A 282 -6.87 -20.62 -7.56
CA LYS A 282 -7.90 -21.18 -8.44
C LYS A 282 -9.05 -21.85 -7.67
N GLU A 283 -8.77 -22.52 -6.56
CA GLU A 283 -9.80 -23.10 -5.70
C GLU A 283 -10.69 -22.00 -5.08
N VAL A 284 -10.09 -20.90 -4.63
CA VAL A 284 -10.80 -19.72 -4.12
C VAL A 284 -11.61 -19.04 -5.23
N HIS A 285 -11.04 -18.88 -6.43
CA HIS A 285 -11.77 -18.36 -7.59
C HIS A 285 -13.00 -19.21 -7.93
N ALA A 286 -12.88 -20.54 -7.93
CA ALA A 286 -14.04 -21.43 -8.12
C ALA A 286 -15.10 -21.22 -7.02
N LYS A 287 -14.70 -21.01 -5.76
CA LYS A 287 -15.62 -20.70 -4.66
C LYS A 287 -16.33 -19.35 -4.85
N VAL A 288 -15.65 -18.33 -5.37
CA VAL A 288 -16.27 -17.03 -5.71
C VAL A 288 -17.39 -17.21 -6.73
N ILE A 289 -17.15 -18.01 -7.77
CA ILE A 289 -18.15 -18.32 -8.80
C ILE A 289 -19.35 -19.05 -8.17
N MET A 290 -19.08 -20.08 -7.36
CA MET A 290 -20.13 -20.87 -6.69
C MET A 290 -20.95 -20.06 -5.69
N ALA A 291 -20.34 -19.05 -5.05
CA ALA A 291 -21.02 -18.14 -4.13
C ALA A 291 -21.88 -17.09 -4.85
N GLY A 292 -21.78 -16.97 -6.19
CA GLY A 292 -22.54 -15.99 -6.96
C GLY A 292 -22.07 -14.54 -6.78
N ILE A 293 -20.83 -14.34 -6.32
CA ILE A 293 -20.23 -13.01 -6.05
C ILE A 293 -19.50 -12.45 -7.29
N PHE A 294 -19.53 -13.19 -8.41
CA PHE A 294 -18.98 -12.73 -9.69
C PHE A 294 -19.60 -11.40 -10.14
N GLY A 295 -18.79 -10.47 -10.68
CA GLY A 295 -19.18 -9.09 -10.99
C GLY A 295 -18.93 -8.09 -9.86
N ASN A 296 -18.49 -8.52 -8.67
CA ASN A 296 -18.05 -7.61 -7.61
C ASN A 296 -16.64 -7.07 -7.93
N VAL A 297 -16.53 -5.75 -8.12
CA VAL A 297 -15.28 -5.09 -8.49
C VAL A 297 -14.13 -5.36 -7.52
N VAL A 298 -14.39 -5.51 -6.21
CA VAL A 298 -13.35 -5.76 -5.21
C VAL A 298 -12.75 -7.16 -5.41
N VAL A 299 -13.59 -8.17 -5.54
CA VAL A 299 -13.16 -9.57 -5.72
C VAL A 299 -12.47 -9.74 -7.07
N GLU A 300 -13.03 -9.16 -8.14
CA GLU A 300 -12.44 -9.23 -9.48
C GLU A 300 -11.07 -8.51 -9.54
N SER A 301 -10.92 -7.37 -8.86
CA SER A 301 -9.61 -6.70 -8.73
C SER A 301 -8.58 -7.59 -8.03
N SER A 302 -8.97 -8.28 -6.97
CA SER A 302 -8.09 -9.24 -6.27
C SER A 302 -7.78 -10.48 -7.11
N LEU A 303 -8.69 -10.92 -7.97
CA LEU A 303 -8.43 -12.01 -8.94
C LEU A 303 -7.40 -11.60 -9.99
N VAL A 304 -7.52 -10.38 -10.52
CA VAL A 304 -6.54 -9.79 -11.45
C VAL A 304 -5.15 -9.77 -10.80
N ASP A 305 -5.04 -9.27 -9.56
CA ASP A 305 -3.78 -9.22 -8.81
C ASP A 305 -3.22 -10.63 -8.55
N MET A 306 -4.05 -11.56 -8.08
CA MET A 306 -3.65 -12.94 -7.77
C MET A 306 -3.08 -13.65 -9.00
N TYR A 307 -3.79 -13.62 -10.13
CA TYR A 307 -3.29 -14.24 -11.37
C TYR A 307 -2.01 -13.56 -11.88
N GLY A 308 -1.94 -12.22 -11.79
CA GLY A 308 -0.76 -11.45 -12.18
C GLY A 308 0.47 -11.86 -11.38
N LYS A 309 0.38 -11.87 -10.04
CA LYS A 309 1.47 -12.26 -9.13
C LYS A 309 1.86 -13.74 -9.24
N CYS A 310 0.92 -14.61 -9.59
CA CYS A 310 1.21 -16.02 -9.90
C CYS A 310 1.83 -16.23 -11.30
N GLY A 311 2.13 -15.16 -12.06
CA GLY A 311 2.77 -15.21 -13.37
C GLY A 311 1.83 -15.55 -14.54
N LEU A 312 0.51 -15.68 -14.31
CA LEU A 312 -0.48 -15.91 -15.35
C LEU A 312 -1.14 -14.61 -15.79
N VAL A 313 -0.33 -13.70 -16.36
CA VAL A 313 -0.79 -12.38 -16.81
C VAL A 313 -1.91 -12.47 -17.86
N ASP A 314 -1.89 -13.50 -18.73
CA ASP A 314 -2.95 -13.68 -19.73
C ASP A 314 -4.31 -14.00 -19.08
N GLU A 315 -4.33 -14.73 -17.95
CA GLU A 315 -5.55 -14.99 -17.19
C GLU A 315 -5.97 -13.75 -16.38
N SER A 316 -5.01 -12.98 -15.86
CA SER A 316 -5.26 -11.68 -15.23
C SER A 316 -5.97 -10.72 -16.20
N GLN A 317 -5.47 -10.61 -17.44
CA GLN A 317 -6.10 -9.82 -18.50
C GLN A 317 -7.51 -10.32 -18.83
N ARG A 318 -7.73 -11.63 -18.92
CA ARG A 318 -9.06 -12.21 -19.18
C ARG A 318 -10.08 -11.87 -18.10
N VAL A 319 -9.67 -11.86 -16.83
CA VAL A 319 -10.54 -11.41 -15.74
C VAL A 319 -10.84 -9.93 -15.89
N PHE A 320 -9.80 -9.11 -16.11
CA PHE A 320 -9.91 -7.66 -16.29
C PHE A 320 -10.84 -7.26 -17.45
N ASP A 321 -10.74 -7.96 -18.58
CA ASP A 321 -11.57 -7.73 -19.77
C ASP A 321 -13.06 -7.98 -19.52
N ARG A 322 -13.38 -8.92 -18.62
CA ARG A 322 -14.76 -9.27 -18.26
C ARG A 322 -15.37 -8.36 -17.20
N MET A 323 -14.58 -7.52 -16.54
CA MET A 323 -15.07 -6.61 -15.51
C MET A 323 -16.02 -5.56 -16.12
N THR A 324 -17.22 -5.43 -15.56
CA THR A 324 -18.20 -4.43 -16.00
C THR A 324 -17.84 -3.02 -15.53
N LEU A 325 -17.24 -2.93 -14.35
CA LEU A 325 -16.74 -1.70 -13.75
C LEU A 325 -15.27 -1.91 -13.39
N ARG A 326 -14.41 -1.10 -13.99
CA ARG A 326 -12.96 -1.08 -13.70
C ARG A 326 -12.67 0.09 -12.79
N ASN A 327 -11.82 -0.12 -11.79
CA ASN A 327 -11.37 0.92 -10.87
C ASN A 327 -9.83 1.00 -10.87
N SER A 328 -9.29 2.01 -10.20
CA SER A 328 -7.83 2.18 -10.06
C SER A 328 -7.14 0.90 -9.56
N VAL A 329 -7.74 0.17 -8.62
CA VAL A 329 -7.14 -1.05 -8.04
C VAL A 329 -6.97 -2.14 -9.09
N SER A 330 -8.01 -2.43 -9.89
CA SER A 330 -7.94 -3.41 -10.98
C SER A 330 -6.91 -3.03 -12.05
N CYS A 331 -6.81 -1.75 -12.40
CA CYS A 331 -5.83 -1.26 -13.38
C CYS A 331 -4.40 -1.38 -12.84
N CYS A 332 -4.17 -1.02 -11.56
CA CYS A 332 -2.89 -1.15 -10.88
C CYS A 332 -2.43 -2.61 -10.78
N ALA A 333 -3.36 -3.53 -10.46
CA ALA A 333 -3.09 -4.95 -10.42
C ALA A 333 -2.62 -5.49 -11.78
N LEU A 334 -3.30 -5.09 -12.86
CA LEU A 334 -2.94 -5.50 -14.21
C LEU A 334 -1.60 -4.90 -14.67
N LEU A 335 -1.39 -3.59 -14.45
CA LEU A 335 -0.10 -2.92 -14.69
C LEU A 335 1.04 -3.61 -13.93
N GLY A 336 0.81 -3.95 -12.66
CA GLY A 336 1.75 -4.66 -11.81
C GLY A 336 2.12 -6.03 -12.40
N GLY A 337 1.11 -6.79 -12.87
CA GLY A 337 1.29 -8.08 -13.52
C GLY A 337 2.15 -8.01 -14.79
N TYR A 338 1.83 -7.10 -15.72
CA TYR A 338 2.64 -6.88 -16.92
C TYR A 338 4.08 -6.48 -16.57
N CYS A 339 4.23 -5.57 -15.61
CA CYS A 339 5.54 -5.08 -15.20
C CYS A 339 6.39 -6.15 -14.52
N GLN A 340 5.80 -7.09 -13.78
CA GLN A 340 6.51 -8.24 -13.17
C GLN A 340 6.97 -9.26 -14.23
N ARG A 341 6.17 -9.47 -15.28
CA ARG A 341 6.55 -10.31 -16.42
C ARG A 341 7.67 -9.70 -17.28
N GLY A 342 7.94 -8.40 -17.13
CA GLY A 342 8.90 -7.66 -17.94
C GLY A 342 8.34 -7.15 -19.27
N ASP A 343 7.02 -7.19 -19.44
CA ASP A 343 6.33 -6.65 -20.63
C ASP A 343 6.15 -5.13 -20.49
N PHE A 344 7.28 -4.43 -20.54
CA PHE A 344 7.33 -2.99 -20.23
C PHE A 344 6.66 -2.12 -21.31
N ASP A 345 6.63 -2.57 -22.56
CA ASP A 345 5.95 -1.85 -23.65
C ASP A 345 4.44 -1.78 -23.37
N THR A 346 3.82 -2.93 -23.05
CA THR A 346 2.39 -3.00 -22.70
C THR A 346 2.06 -2.15 -21.46
N VAL A 347 2.96 -2.09 -20.47
CA VAL A 347 2.80 -1.21 -19.29
C VAL A 347 2.69 0.27 -19.69
N ILE A 348 3.56 0.74 -20.60
CA ILE A 348 3.57 2.14 -21.05
C ILE A 348 2.33 2.44 -21.90
N GLU A 349 1.94 1.53 -22.78
CA GLU A 349 0.73 1.66 -23.61
C GLU A 349 -0.52 1.73 -22.74
N PHE A 350 -0.71 0.76 -21.84
CA PHE A 350 -1.87 0.69 -20.97
C PHE A 350 -1.94 1.88 -20.00
N PHE A 351 -0.80 2.35 -19.46
CA PHE A 351 -0.77 3.55 -18.61
C PHE A 351 -1.29 4.80 -19.32
N ARG A 352 -1.10 4.93 -20.64
CA ARG A 352 -1.61 6.09 -21.41
C ARG A 352 -3.12 6.07 -21.57
N GLU A 353 -3.75 4.91 -21.43
CA GLU A 353 -5.20 4.74 -21.49
C GLU A 353 -5.89 5.02 -20.14
N LEU A 354 -5.12 5.20 -19.06
CA LEU A 354 -5.69 5.45 -17.73
C LEU A 354 -6.09 6.92 -17.55
N ASP A 355 -7.39 7.15 -17.28
CA ASP A 355 -7.94 8.46 -16.95
C ASP A 355 -7.47 8.94 -15.56
N GLU A 356 -7.61 8.07 -14.55
CA GLU A 356 -7.14 8.29 -13.19
C GLU A 356 -5.85 7.50 -12.93
N VAL A 357 -4.86 8.19 -12.37
CA VAL A 357 -3.52 7.63 -12.15
C VAL A 357 -3.14 7.90 -10.69
N ASP A 358 -2.90 6.84 -9.95
CA ASP A 358 -2.43 6.87 -8.58
C ASP A 358 -0.88 6.82 -8.50
N LEU A 359 -0.34 7.00 -7.30
CA LEU A 359 1.11 6.98 -7.05
C LEU A 359 1.74 5.62 -7.40
N TYR A 360 0.99 4.53 -7.20
CA TYR A 360 1.44 3.18 -7.52
C TYR A 360 1.63 2.99 -9.03
N SER A 361 0.70 3.48 -9.83
CA SER A 361 0.77 3.46 -11.29
C SER A 361 1.97 4.26 -11.79
N PHE A 362 2.25 5.43 -11.20
CA PHE A 362 3.46 6.22 -11.50
C PHE A 362 4.73 5.41 -11.24
N GLY A 363 4.87 4.80 -10.06
CA GLY A 363 6.03 3.95 -9.75
C GLY A 363 6.20 2.80 -10.74
N THR A 364 5.09 2.15 -11.12
CA THR A 364 5.09 1.01 -12.04
C THR A 364 5.50 1.40 -13.47
N VAL A 365 4.95 2.47 -14.03
CA VAL A 365 5.32 2.92 -15.38
C VAL A 365 6.75 3.49 -15.42
N LEU A 366 7.22 4.13 -14.35
CA LEU A 366 8.60 4.60 -14.24
C LEU A 366 9.58 3.41 -14.22
N ARG A 367 9.25 2.35 -13.49
CA ARG A 367 10.01 1.09 -13.51
C ARG A 367 10.05 0.47 -14.91
N ALA A 368 8.93 0.47 -15.64
CA ALA A 368 8.90 0.01 -17.02
C ALA A 368 9.76 0.86 -17.95
N CYS A 369 9.69 2.20 -17.82
CA CYS A 369 10.55 3.11 -18.57
C CYS A 369 12.04 2.88 -18.25
N ALA A 370 12.37 2.59 -16.99
CA ALA A 370 13.73 2.28 -16.56
C ALA A 370 14.23 0.97 -17.18
N GLY A 371 13.38 -0.07 -17.21
CA GLY A 371 13.68 -1.38 -17.80
C GLY A 371 13.93 -1.34 -19.31
N LEU A 372 13.25 -0.44 -20.03
CA LEU A 372 13.44 -0.22 -21.47
C LEU A 372 14.48 0.85 -21.81
N ALA A 373 15.10 1.48 -20.82
CA ALA A 373 15.89 2.71 -21.00
C ALA A 373 15.14 3.81 -21.80
N ALA A 374 13.82 3.88 -21.64
CA ALA A 374 12.90 4.75 -22.38
C ALA A 374 12.83 6.16 -21.77
N ILE A 375 13.94 6.91 -21.88
CA ILE A 375 14.10 8.22 -21.22
C ILE A 375 13.07 9.28 -21.66
N ARG A 376 12.55 9.21 -22.89
CA ARG A 376 11.56 10.18 -23.39
C ARG A 376 10.23 10.00 -22.66
N GLN A 377 9.71 8.79 -22.65
CA GLN A 377 8.50 8.40 -21.94
C GLN A 377 8.64 8.63 -20.44
N GLY A 378 9.80 8.27 -19.85
CA GLY A 378 10.08 8.55 -18.45
C GLY A 378 10.02 10.03 -18.08
N LYS A 379 10.50 10.93 -18.96
CA LYS A 379 10.39 12.39 -18.77
C LYS A 379 8.94 12.87 -18.89
N GLU A 380 8.14 12.33 -19.80
CA GLU A 380 6.71 12.64 -19.93
C GLU A 380 5.97 12.30 -18.62
N VAL A 381 6.19 11.09 -18.10
CA VAL A 381 5.61 10.63 -16.83
C VAL A 381 6.07 11.50 -15.66
N HIS A 382 7.37 11.83 -15.56
CA HIS A 382 7.88 12.71 -14.51
C HIS A 382 7.21 14.10 -14.56
N CYS A 383 7.06 14.69 -15.75
CA CYS A 383 6.34 15.96 -15.90
C CYS A 383 4.86 15.85 -15.49
N GLN A 384 4.20 14.74 -15.82
CA GLN A 384 2.81 14.49 -15.40
C GLN A 384 2.68 14.37 -13.87
N TYR A 385 3.63 13.70 -13.21
CA TYR A 385 3.68 13.61 -11.75
C TYR A 385 3.81 14.98 -11.09
N LEU A 386 4.76 15.81 -11.54
CA LEU A 386 4.95 17.18 -11.03
C LEU A 386 3.72 18.07 -11.22
N ARG A 387 3.06 18.00 -12.38
CA ARG A 387 1.85 18.81 -12.68
C ARG A 387 0.68 18.51 -11.77
N ARG A 388 0.60 17.30 -11.20
CA ARG A 388 -0.43 16.90 -10.23
C ARG A 388 -0.12 17.35 -8.80
N GLY A 389 0.91 18.18 -8.61
CA GLY A 389 1.43 18.56 -7.30
C GLY A 389 2.25 17.44 -6.64
N GLY A 390 2.69 16.45 -7.42
CA GLY A 390 3.49 15.33 -6.94
C GLY A 390 4.92 15.77 -6.64
N TRP A 391 5.28 15.71 -5.36
CA TRP A 391 6.62 15.83 -4.79
C TRP A 391 6.48 15.45 -3.31
N SER A 392 7.42 14.72 -2.72
CA SER A 392 7.39 14.13 -1.36
C SER A 392 6.77 12.73 -1.23
N ASP A 393 6.75 11.93 -2.30
CA ASP A 393 6.50 10.48 -2.18
C ASP A 393 7.78 9.68 -2.44
N VAL A 394 8.31 9.05 -1.39
CA VAL A 394 9.59 8.33 -1.44
C VAL A 394 9.60 7.19 -2.46
N ILE A 395 8.44 6.57 -2.75
CA ILE A 395 8.35 5.42 -3.66
C ILE A 395 8.48 5.92 -5.10
N VAL A 396 7.70 6.93 -5.49
CA VAL A 396 7.77 7.51 -6.84
C VAL A 396 9.12 8.18 -7.07
N GLU A 397 9.64 8.92 -6.09
CA GLU A 397 10.95 9.57 -6.18
C GLU A 397 12.09 8.56 -6.32
N SER A 398 12.04 7.42 -5.61
CA SER A 398 13.00 6.33 -5.79
C SER A 398 12.92 5.72 -7.19
N ALA A 399 11.70 5.55 -7.73
CA ALA A 399 11.51 5.06 -9.10
C ALA A 399 12.04 6.05 -10.16
N LEU A 400 11.93 7.36 -9.92
CA LEU A 400 12.54 8.39 -10.77
C LEU A 400 14.08 8.30 -10.72
N VAL A 401 14.67 8.14 -9.54
CA VAL A 401 16.12 7.94 -9.38
C VAL A 401 16.58 6.73 -10.18
N ASP A 402 15.92 5.58 -10.05
CA ASP A 402 16.22 4.35 -10.80
C ASP A 402 16.09 4.56 -12.32
N LEU A 403 15.01 5.21 -12.77
CA LEU A 403 14.79 5.56 -14.18
C LEU A 403 15.97 6.35 -14.75
N TYR A 404 16.33 7.46 -14.12
CA TYR A 404 17.36 8.34 -14.65
C TYR A 404 18.75 7.70 -14.57
N ALA A 405 19.01 6.90 -13.54
CA ALA A 405 20.25 6.14 -13.42
C ALA A 405 20.42 5.13 -14.56
N LYS A 406 19.40 4.29 -14.81
CA LYS A 406 19.41 3.26 -15.87
C LYS A 406 19.39 3.84 -17.28
N CYS A 407 18.80 5.02 -17.47
CA CYS A 407 18.82 5.73 -18.74
C CYS A 407 20.12 6.52 -19.01
N GLY A 408 21.16 6.34 -18.19
CA GLY A 408 22.45 7.03 -18.37
C GLY A 408 22.47 8.51 -17.94
N CYS A 409 21.38 9.00 -17.34
CA CYS A 409 21.24 10.39 -16.88
C CYS A 409 21.61 10.52 -15.39
N ILE A 410 22.74 9.94 -14.98
CA ILE A 410 23.11 9.76 -13.57
C ILE A 410 23.20 11.07 -12.78
N ASP A 411 23.65 12.16 -13.39
CA ASP A 411 23.70 13.47 -12.72
C ASP A 411 22.30 14.01 -12.39
N PHE A 412 21.29 13.70 -13.23
CA PHE A 412 19.91 14.07 -12.96
C PHE A 412 19.32 13.19 -11.85
N ALA A 413 19.62 11.90 -11.85
CA ALA A 413 19.26 10.99 -10.75
C ALA A 413 19.83 11.50 -9.40
N TYR A 414 21.11 11.89 -9.37
CA TYR A 414 21.75 12.44 -8.18
C TYR A 414 21.11 13.76 -7.71
N ARG A 415 20.69 14.63 -8.63
CA ARG A 415 19.96 15.86 -8.27
C ARG A 415 18.63 15.57 -7.58
N ILE A 416 17.86 14.61 -8.10
CA ILE A 416 16.61 14.17 -7.45
C ILE A 416 16.95 13.62 -6.07
N PHE A 417 17.91 12.70 -6.00
CA PHE A 417 18.36 12.09 -4.75
C PHE A 417 18.69 13.11 -3.67
N VAL A 418 19.45 14.16 -3.99
CA VAL A 418 19.83 15.23 -3.03
C VAL A 418 18.61 16.06 -2.58
N GLN A 419 17.59 16.20 -3.42
CA GLN A 419 16.38 16.96 -3.08
C GLN A 419 15.35 16.18 -2.26
N MET A 420 15.45 14.85 -2.19
CA MET A 420 14.52 14.01 -1.42
C MET A 420 14.64 14.28 0.09
N PRO A 421 13.53 14.54 0.81
CA PRO A 421 13.56 14.78 2.25
C PRO A 421 13.78 13.49 3.05
N VAL A 422 13.29 12.36 2.53
CA VAL A 422 13.39 11.03 3.14
C VAL A 422 13.92 10.08 2.08
N ARG A 423 14.95 9.30 2.43
CA ARG A 423 15.57 8.30 1.56
C ARG A 423 15.46 6.95 2.23
N ASN A 424 14.98 5.95 1.50
CA ASN A 424 14.94 4.58 1.98
C ASN A 424 16.09 3.79 1.35
N LEU A 425 16.24 2.54 1.78
CA LEU A 425 17.26 1.62 1.29
C LEU A 425 17.21 1.44 -0.24
N ILE A 426 16.01 1.44 -0.83
CA ILE A 426 15.82 1.34 -2.28
C ILE A 426 16.45 2.54 -2.98
N THR A 427 16.23 3.77 -2.50
CA THR A 427 16.81 4.98 -3.09
C THR A 427 18.34 4.95 -3.10
N TRP A 428 18.95 4.52 -1.99
CA TRP A 428 20.41 4.39 -1.87
C TRP A 428 20.96 3.34 -2.81
N ASN A 429 20.35 2.15 -2.84
CA ASN A 429 20.72 1.06 -3.73
C ASN A 429 20.63 1.48 -5.20
N SER A 430 19.56 2.20 -5.59
CA SER A 430 19.43 2.74 -6.95
C SER A 430 20.56 3.71 -7.31
N MET A 431 21.02 4.55 -6.38
CA MET A 431 22.17 5.45 -6.63
C MET A 431 23.50 4.71 -6.69
N ILE A 432 23.77 3.77 -5.77
CA ILE A 432 25.01 2.99 -5.74
C ILE A 432 25.14 2.18 -7.04
N CYS A 433 24.11 1.40 -7.38
CA CYS A 433 24.05 0.64 -8.63
C CYS A 433 24.09 1.56 -9.86
N GLY A 434 23.39 2.69 -9.80
CA GLY A 434 23.37 3.70 -10.86
C GLY A 434 24.76 4.24 -11.19
N PHE A 435 25.52 4.68 -10.18
CA PHE A 435 26.89 5.13 -10.38
C PHE A 435 27.80 4.01 -10.89
N ALA A 436 27.64 2.79 -10.36
CA ALA A 436 28.43 1.63 -10.78
C ALA A 436 28.20 1.29 -12.27
N GLN A 437 26.94 1.21 -12.71
CA GLN A 437 26.55 0.95 -14.10
C GLN A 437 26.98 2.04 -15.08
N ASN A 438 27.08 3.28 -14.60
CA ASN A 438 27.58 4.42 -15.38
C ASN A 438 29.12 4.58 -15.32
N GLY A 439 29.85 3.58 -14.79
CA GLY A 439 31.31 3.59 -14.73
C GLY A 439 31.92 4.56 -13.71
N ARG A 440 31.12 5.11 -12.79
CA ARG A 440 31.53 6.08 -11.76
C ARG A 440 31.73 5.38 -10.40
N ALA A 441 32.59 4.36 -10.37
CA ALA A 441 32.75 3.50 -9.19
C ALA A 441 33.16 4.24 -7.91
N GLY A 442 34.04 5.25 -8.02
CA GLY A 442 34.44 6.06 -6.86
C GLY A 442 33.27 6.78 -6.18
N GLU A 443 32.24 7.15 -6.95
CA GLU A 443 31.03 7.72 -6.38
C GLU A 443 30.06 6.68 -5.87
N ALA A 444 29.96 5.51 -6.50
CA ALA A 444 29.20 4.40 -5.95
C ALA A 444 29.69 4.02 -4.54
N LEU A 445 31.01 3.93 -4.34
CA LEU A 445 31.62 3.65 -3.04
C LEU A 445 31.39 4.79 -2.04
N ARG A 446 31.51 6.06 -2.49
CA ARG A 446 31.19 7.22 -1.66
C ARG A 446 29.73 7.22 -1.19
N MET A 447 28.79 6.86 -2.06
CA MET A 447 27.38 6.72 -1.72
C MET A 447 27.15 5.62 -0.69
N PHE A 448 27.85 4.48 -0.80
CA PHE A 448 27.78 3.41 0.20
C PHE A 448 28.30 3.88 1.58
N ASP A 449 29.44 4.57 1.61
CA ASP A 449 29.98 5.13 2.86
C ASP A 449 29.04 6.16 3.50
N GLU A 450 28.39 6.99 2.68
CA GLU A 450 27.42 7.98 3.15
C GLU A 450 26.16 7.30 3.73
N MET A 451 25.65 6.25 3.06
CA MET A 451 24.54 5.43 3.56
C MET A 451 24.84 4.85 4.94
N VAL A 452 26.04 4.29 5.14
CA VAL A 452 26.47 3.74 6.43
C VAL A 452 26.61 4.85 7.49
N LYS A 453 27.14 6.03 7.12
CA LYS A 453 27.26 7.18 8.03
C LYS A 453 25.91 7.74 8.49
N GLU A 454 24.89 7.70 7.63
CA GLU A 454 23.52 8.07 7.99
C GLU A 454 22.80 7.01 8.85
N GLY A 455 23.49 5.90 9.18
CA GLY A 455 22.94 4.83 10.02
C GLY A 455 22.00 3.89 9.28
N ILE A 456 21.98 3.92 7.95
CA ILE A 456 21.19 3.01 7.12
C ILE A 456 22.02 1.74 6.92
N ASN A 457 21.47 0.60 7.38
CA ASN A 457 22.17 -0.67 7.29
C ASN A 457 22.15 -1.21 5.85
N PRO A 458 23.32 -1.50 5.25
CA PRO A 458 23.40 -2.18 3.96
C PRO A 458 22.67 -3.51 3.91
N ASP A 459 22.14 -3.83 2.73
CA ASP A 459 21.51 -5.11 2.45
C ASP A 459 22.23 -5.89 1.35
N TYR A 460 21.63 -7.02 0.99
CA TYR A 460 22.07 -7.89 -0.10
C TYR A 460 22.29 -7.13 -1.42
N ILE A 461 21.46 -6.13 -1.74
CA ILE A 461 21.54 -5.38 -2.99
C ILE A 461 22.62 -4.29 -2.92
N SER A 462 22.81 -3.65 -1.76
CA SER A 462 23.88 -2.68 -1.53
C SER A 462 25.25 -3.28 -1.85
N PHE A 463 25.49 -4.52 -1.40
CA PHE A 463 26.74 -5.23 -1.62
C PHE A 463 26.95 -5.64 -3.08
N ILE A 464 25.90 -6.06 -3.80
CA ILE A 464 25.98 -6.24 -5.26
C ILE A 464 26.45 -4.95 -5.93
N GLY A 465 25.86 -3.81 -5.57
CA GLY A 465 26.18 -2.50 -6.17
C GLY A 465 27.65 -2.12 -6.00
N VAL A 466 28.22 -2.25 -4.80
CA VAL A 466 29.64 -1.91 -4.55
C VAL A 466 30.61 -2.93 -5.15
N LEU A 467 30.30 -4.22 -5.11
CA LEU A 467 31.15 -5.25 -5.74
C LEU A 467 31.16 -5.08 -7.26
N PHE A 468 30.01 -4.76 -7.85
CA PHE A 468 29.90 -4.44 -9.27
C PHE A 468 30.71 -3.18 -9.63
N ALA A 469 30.67 -2.14 -8.79
CA ALA A 469 31.51 -0.96 -8.94
C ALA A 469 33.00 -1.32 -8.92
N CYS A 470 33.43 -2.12 -7.93
CA CYS A 470 34.80 -2.60 -7.82
C CYS A 470 35.24 -3.38 -9.06
N SER A 471 34.38 -4.28 -9.59
CA SER A 471 34.68 -5.09 -10.77
C SER A 471 34.98 -4.23 -12.01
N HIS A 472 34.15 -3.21 -12.27
CA HIS A 472 34.31 -2.36 -13.44
C HIS A 472 35.58 -1.51 -13.42
N THR A 473 36.06 -1.11 -12.24
CA THR A 473 37.29 -0.32 -12.09
C THR A 473 38.52 -1.13 -11.64
N GLY A 474 38.38 -2.45 -11.47
CA GLY A 474 39.49 -3.33 -11.05
C GLY A 474 39.99 -3.07 -9.62
N LEU A 475 39.13 -2.59 -8.72
CA LEU A 475 39.49 -2.30 -7.31
C LEU A 475 39.46 -3.59 -6.48
N VAL A 476 40.42 -4.49 -6.74
CA VAL A 476 40.46 -5.85 -6.16
C VAL A 476 40.44 -5.83 -4.63
N ASP A 477 41.31 -5.06 -4.00
CA ASP A 477 41.45 -5.04 -2.52
C ASP A 477 40.17 -4.54 -1.83
N GLN A 478 39.53 -3.51 -2.40
CA GLN A 478 38.28 -2.98 -1.87
C GLN A 478 37.12 -3.97 -2.09
N GLY A 479 37.05 -4.62 -3.26
CA GLY A 479 36.08 -5.68 -3.52
C GLY A 479 36.18 -6.83 -2.52
N ARG A 480 37.39 -7.30 -2.21
CA ARG A 480 37.64 -8.29 -1.15
C ARG A 480 37.17 -7.79 0.21
N GLY A 481 37.56 -6.57 0.58
CA GLY A 481 37.16 -5.96 1.85
C GLY A 481 35.65 -5.91 2.03
N HIS A 482 34.93 -5.45 1.00
CA HIS A 482 33.46 -5.40 1.02
C HIS A 482 32.84 -6.80 1.08
N PHE A 483 33.33 -7.76 0.29
CA PHE A 483 32.83 -9.14 0.29
C PHE A 483 32.98 -9.82 1.66
N THR A 484 34.12 -9.62 2.33
CA THR A 484 34.35 -10.12 3.69
C THR A 484 33.46 -9.40 4.70
N SER A 485 33.40 -8.06 4.65
CA SER A 485 32.59 -7.26 5.58
C SER A 485 31.10 -7.62 5.53
N MET A 486 30.58 -7.95 4.34
CA MET A 486 29.19 -8.39 4.16
C MET A 486 28.84 -9.58 5.05
N THR A 487 29.73 -10.57 5.11
CA THR A 487 29.50 -11.80 5.89
C THR A 487 29.85 -11.61 7.36
N GLU A 488 30.99 -10.98 7.66
CA GLU A 488 31.53 -10.89 9.03
C GLU A 488 30.85 -9.78 9.86
N GLN A 489 30.66 -8.60 9.26
CA GLN A 489 30.12 -7.43 9.96
C GLN A 489 28.60 -7.35 9.85
N TYR A 490 28.06 -7.57 8.64
CA TYR A 490 26.63 -7.40 8.37
C TYR A 490 25.83 -8.70 8.42
N ARG A 491 26.49 -9.87 8.56
CA ARG A 491 25.85 -11.19 8.63
C ARG A 491 24.96 -11.51 7.42
N ILE A 492 25.27 -10.93 6.27
CA ILE A 492 24.58 -11.18 5.01
C ILE A 492 25.30 -12.32 4.31
N LYS A 493 24.56 -13.41 4.04
CA LYS A 493 25.10 -14.55 3.30
C LYS A 493 25.27 -14.19 1.83
N ALA A 494 26.48 -14.38 1.31
CA ALA A 494 26.78 -14.20 -0.10
C ALA A 494 25.97 -15.18 -0.97
N GLY A 495 25.23 -14.65 -1.94
CA GLY A 495 24.56 -15.45 -2.97
C GLY A 495 25.26 -15.37 -4.34
N ILE A 496 24.65 -15.95 -5.36
CA ILE A 496 25.27 -16.18 -6.68
C ILE A 496 25.69 -14.86 -7.34
N GLU A 497 24.90 -13.80 -7.20
CA GLU A 497 25.17 -12.48 -7.78
C GLU A 497 26.43 -11.83 -7.20
N HIS A 498 26.68 -12.03 -5.90
CA HIS A 498 27.89 -11.53 -5.23
C HIS A 498 29.13 -12.25 -5.76
N TYR A 499 29.05 -13.57 -5.90
CA TYR A 499 30.14 -14.36 -6.46
C TYR A 499 30.36 -14.04 -7.94
N ASN A 500 29.31 -13.80 -8.73
CA ASN A 500 29.44 -13.35 -10.11
C ASN A 500 30.23 -12.03 -10.19
N CYS A 501 29.95 -11.06 -9.32
CA CYS A 501 30.72 -9.80 -9.25
C CYS A 501 32.19 -10.04 -8.86
N MET A 502 32.45 -10.92 -7.89
CA MET A 502 33.82 -11.25 -7.45
C MET A 502 34.59 -12.03 -8.52
N VAL A 503 33.96 -12.98 -9.21
CA VAL A 503 34.55 -13.76 -10.30
C VAL A 503 34.88 -12.85 -11.48
N ASP A 504 34.01 -11.90 -11.83
CA ASP A 504 34.29 -10.89 -12.86
C ASP A 504 35.46 -9.99 -12.44
N LEU A 505 35.49 -9.51 -11.19
CA LEU A 505 36.58 -8.68 -10.64
C LEU A 505 37.94 -9.40 -10.67
N LEU A 506 38.00 -10.63 -10.14
CA LEU A 506 39.21 -11.45 -10.11
C LEU A 506 39.61 -11.90 -11.52
N GLY A 507 38.64 -12.23 -12.37
CA GLY A 507 38.88 -12.61 -13.75
C GLY A 507 39.52 -11.48 -14.57
N ARG A 508 38.97 -10.26 -14.49
CA ARG A 508 39.50 -9.06 -15.18
C ARG A 508 40.87 -8.63 -14.67
N SER A 509 41.14 -8.86 -13.38
CA SER A 509 42.46 -8.58 -12.78
C SER A 509 43.49 -9.69 -13.01
N GLY A 510 43.14 -10.77 -13.74
CA GLY A 510 44.03 -11.88 -14.06
C GLY A 510 44.20 -12.91 -12.95
N GLN A 511 43.48 -12.79 -11.84
CA GLN A 511 43.53 -13.66 -10.67
C GLN A 511 42.60 -14.89 -10.82
N ILE A 512 42.74 -15.60 -11.95
CA ILE A 512 41.80 -16.66 -12.37
C ILE A 512 41.82 -17.87 -11.44
N GLU A 513 42.99 -18.26 -10.92
CA GLU A 513 43.09 -19.38 -9.98
C GLU A 513 42.37 -19.08 -8.66
N GLU A 514 42.42 -17.83 -8.20
CA GLU A 514 41.68 -17.40 -7.02
C GLU A 514 40.17 -17.39 -7.28
N ALA A 515 39.74 -16.93 -8.46
CA ALA A 515 38.34 -16.99 -8.86
C ALA A 515 37.83 -18.45 -8.94
N GLU A 516 38.64 -19.37 -9.49
CA GLU A 516 38.33 -20.81 -9.54
C GLU A 516 38.21 -21.38 -8.12
N TYR A 517 39.11 -21.01 -7.20
CA TYR A 517 39.04 -21.41 -5.79
C TYR A 517 37.78 -20.87 -5.10
N LEU A 518 37.44 -19.60 -5.35
CA LEU A 518 36.25 -18.96 -4.79
C LEU A 518 34.96 -19.69 -5.22
N ILE A 519 34.84 -20.08 -6.49
CA ILE A 519 33.68 -20.86 -6.97
C ILE A 519 33.63 -22.24 -6.29
N ASN A 520 34.77 -22.94 -6.21
CA ASN A 520 34.83 -24.28 -5.63
C ASN A 520 34.52 -24.31 -4.11
N SER A 521 34.78 -23.22 -3.40
CA SER A 521 34.45 -23.05 -1.98
C SER A 521 33.01 -22.62 -1.74
N ALA A 522 32.27 -22.23 -2.78
CA ALA A 522 30.88 -21.82 -2.68
C ALA A 522 29.91 -23.01 -2.58
N GLU A 523 28.74 -22.80 -1.96
CA GLU A 523 27.65 -23.79 -1.93
C GLU A 523 27.09 -24.11 -3.33
N PHE A 524 27.24 -23.16 -4.27
CA PHE A 524 26.75 -23.22 -5.65
C PHE A 524 27.89 -23.45 -6.66
N LYS A 525 28.89 -24.25 -6.29
CA LYS A 525 30.02 -24.64 -7.15
C LYS A 525 29.64 -25.28 -8.49
N ASP A 526 28.41 -25.78 -8.62
CA ASP A 526 27.92 -26.42 -9.85
C ASP A 526 26.97 -25.49 -10.65
N ASP A 527 26.84 -24.22 -10.26
CA ASP A 527 26.08 -23.22 -11.02
C ASP A 527 26.83 -22.82 -12.30
N SER A 528 26.20 -22.99 -13.47
CA SER A 528 26.85 -22.76 -14.76
C SER A 528 27.17 -21.30 -15.05
N SER A 529 26.47 -20.34 -14.42
CA SER A 529 26.68 -18.90 -14.66
C SER A 529 28.05 -18.42 -14.17
N LEU A 530 28.51 -18.92 -13.01
CA LEU A 530 29.81 -18.58 -12.44
C LEU A 530 30.97 -19.10 -13.30
N TRP A 531 30.85 -20.34 -13.77
CA TRP A 531 31.84 -20.94 -14.66
C TRP A 531 31.83 -20.27 -16.05
N ALA A 532 30.67 -19.84 -16.55
CA ALA A 532 30.57 -19.06 -17.78
C ALA A 532 31.25 -17.69 -17.66
N ALA A 533 31.05 -16.99 -16.54
CA ALA A 533 31.71 -15.70 -16.25
C ALA A 533 33.24 -15.88 -16.18
N LEU A 534 33.72 -16.89 -15.44
CA LEU A 534 35.13 -17.20 -15.33
C LEU A 534 35.76 -17.62 -16.67
N LEU A 535 35.04 -18.41 -17.47
CA LEU A 535 35.45 -18.82 -18.82
C LEU A 535 35.59 -17.61 -19.75
N GLY A 536 34.68 -16.64 -19.64
CA GLY A 536 34.77 -15.35 -20.33
C GLY A 536 36.08 -14.63 -20.01
N ALA A 537 36.43 -14.53 -18.73
CA ALA A 537 37.70 -13.92 -18.28
C ALA A 537 38.95 -14.71 -18.73
N CYS A 538 38.84 -16.04 -18.91
CA CYS A 538 39.93 -16.86 -19.42
C CYS A 538 40.30 -16.52 -20.88
N SER A 539 39.37 -15.97 -21.66
CA SER A 539 39.63 -15.59 -23.06
C SER A 539 40.70 -14.52 -23.23
N THR A 540 40.90 -13.70 -22.20
CA THR A 540 41.91 -12.65 -22.13
C THR A 540 43.18 -13.08 -21.38
N SER A 541 43.20 -14.31 -20.85
CA SER A 541 44.28 -14.79 -19.98
C SER A 541 45.35 -15.60 -20.71
N THR A 542 46.58 -15.57 -20.20
CA THR A 542 47.72 -16.31 -20.78
C THR A 542 47.89 -17.72 -20.22
N ASN A 543 47.15 -18.09 -19.16
CA ASN A 543 47.32 -19.39 -18.49
C ASN A 543 46.47 -20.49 -19.14
N SER A 544 47.07 -21.17 -20.12
CA SER A 544 46.42 -22.24 -20.90
C SER A 544 45.96 -23.45 -20.09
N VAL A 545 46.62 -23.78 -18.97
CA VAL A 545 46.28 -24.94 -18.15
C VAL A 545 44.99 -24.69 -17.35
N VAL A 546 44.88 -23.49 -16.77
CA VAL A 546 43.70 -23.08 -16.00
C VAL A 546 42.48 -22.94 -16.92
N ALA A 547 42.67 -22.31 -18.09
CA ALA A 547 41.62 -22.20 -19.11
C ALA A 547 41.14 -23.58 -19.60
N GLU A 548 42.03 -24.57 -19.70
CA GLU A 548 41.65 -25.96 -20.04
C GLU A 548 40.75 -26.61 -18.97
N ARG A 549 41.06 -26.44 -17.68
CA ARG A 549 40.24 -26.97 -16.59
C ARG A 549 38.85 -26.35 -16.57
N ILE A 550 38.77 -25.02 -16.64
CA ILE A 550 37.52 -24.26 -16.59
C ILE A 550 36.62 -24.60 -17.78
N ALA A 551 37.18 -24.68 -19.00
CA ALA A 551 36.41 -25.04 -20.17
C ALA A 551 35.87 -26.48 -20.13
N LYS A 552 36.65 -27.44 -19.60
CA LYS A 552 36.18 -28.81 -19.38
C LYS A 552 35.05 -28.88 -18.34
N LYS A 553 35.21 -28.21 -17.20
CA LYS A 553 34.16 -28.13 -16.17
C LYS A 553 32.87 -27.51 -16.73
N MET A 554 32.97 -26.46 -17.57
CA MET A 554 31.80 -25.88 -18.23
C MET A 554 31.12 -26.86 -19.21
N MET A 555 31.88 -27.67 -19.95
CA MET A 555 31.30 -28.70 -20.84
C MET A 555 30.62 -29.85 -20.08
N GLU A 556 31.01 -30.10 -18.83
CA GLU A 556 30.37 -31.07 -17.95
C GLU A 556 29.06 -30.52 -17.40
N LEU A 557 29.05 -29.26 -16.95
CA LEU A 557 27.84 -28.61 -16.41
C LEU A 557 26.81 -28.30 -17.50
N GLU A 558 27.25 -27.77 -18.64
CA GLU A 558 26.37 -27.34 -19.72
C GLU A 558 26.92 -27.82 -21.09
N PRO A 559 26.62 -29.07 -21.48
CA PRO A 559 27.10 -29.66 -22.72
C PRO A 559 26.76 -28.88 -23.99
N ASP A 560 25.67 -28.11 -23.98
CA ASP A 560 25.20 -27.33 -25.13
C ASP A 560 25.81 -25.93 -25.20
N TYR A 561 26.62 -25.53 -24.21
CA TYR A 561 27.22 -24.20 -24.15
C TYR A 561 28.41 -24.06 -25.12
N HIS A 562 28.14 -23.55 -26.32
CA HIS A 562 29.10 -23.52 -27.43
C HIS A 562 30.44 -22.80 -27.13
N LEU A 563 30.46 -21.77 -26.27
CA LEU A 563 31.69 -21.00 -25.99
C LEU A 563 32.76 -21.82 -25.27
N SER A 564 32.37 -22.83 -24.47
CA SER A 564 33.31 -23.74 -23.82
C SER A 564 34.19 -24.48 -24.83
N TYR A 565 33.59 -24.97 -25.93
CA TYR A 565 34.29 -25.67 -27.01
C TYR A 565 35.17 -24.73 -27.82
N VAL A 566 34.65 -23.55 -28.15
CA VAL A 566 35.37 -22.55 -28.94
C VAL A 566 36.61 -22.07 -28.18
N LEU A 567 36.46 -21.74 -26.88
CA LEU A 567 37.57 -21.29 -26.06
C LEU A 567 38.63 -22.38 -25.90
N LEU A 568 38.23 -23.60 -25.56
CA LEU A 568 39.17 -24.70 -25.37
C LEU A 568 39.95 -25.04 -26.65
N ALA A 569 39.27 -25.04 -27.80
CA ALA A 569 39.93 -25.25 -29.08
C ALA A 569 40.94 -24.14 -29.40
N ASN A 570 40.64 -22.89 -29.07
CA ASN A 570 41.56 -21.77 -29.24
C ASN A 570 42.78 -21.87 -28.30
N VAL A 571 42.56 -22.26 -27.04
CA VAL A 571 43.64 -22.52 -26.06
C VAL A 571 44.58 -23.62 -26.58
N TYR A 572 44.04 -24.74 -27.07
CA TYR A 572 44.86 -25.80 -27.65
C TYR A 572 45.67 -25.36 -28.86
N ARG A 573 45.09 -24.52 -29.75
CA ARG A 573 45.83 -23.95 -30.88
C ARG A 573 46.96 -23.05 -30.43
N ALA A 574 46.73 -22.19 -29.44
CA ALA A 574 47.72 -21.26 -28.92
C ALA A 574 48.95 -21.97 -28.31
N VAL A 575 48.75 -23.14 -27.70
CA VAL A 575 49.82 -23.98 -27.11
C VAL A 575 50.41 -24.98 -28.13
N GLY A 576 49.95 -24.97 -29.39
CA GLY A 576 50.46 -25.85 -30.47
C GLY A 576 49.86 -27.27 -30.50
N ARG A 577 48.85 -27.56 -29.68
CA ARG A 577 48.13 -28.86 -29.61
C ARG A 577 47.01 -28.95 -30.66
N TRP A 578 47.36 -28.87 -31.94
CA TRP A 578 46.40 -28.83 -33.06
C TRP A 578 45.47 -30.06 -33.16
N SER A 579 45.97 -31.25 -32.82
CA SER A 579 45.19 -32.49 -32.85
C SER A 579 44.06 -32.49 -31.81
N ASP A 580 44.31 -31.96 -30.62
CA ASP A 580 43.32 -31.86 -29.55
C ASP A 580 42.27 -30.78 -29.87
N ALA A 581 42.68 -29.66 -30.47
CA ALA A 581 41.74 -28.66 -30.98
C ALA A 581 40.76 -29.25 -32.01
N LEU A 582 41.24 -30.11 -32.91
CA LEU A 582 40.39 -30.80 -33.89
C LEU A 582 39.41 -31.79 -33.23
N LYS A 583 39.84 -32.49 -32.16
CA LYS A 583 38.97 -33.38 -31.39
C LYS A 583 37.82 -32.61 -30.73
N ILE A 584 38.11 -31.45 -30.13
CA ILE A 584 37.08 -30.60 -29.52
C ILE A 584 36.07 -30.09 -30.56
N TRP A 585 36.53 -29.69 -31.75
CA TRP A 585 35.62 -29.31 -32.85
C TRP A 585 34.72 -30.46 -33.31
N ARG A 586 35.28 -31.67 -33.44
CA ARG A 586 34.48 -32.87 -33.75
C ARG A 586 33.49 -33.20 -32.65
N LEU A 587 33.86 -33.03 -31.38
CA LEU A 587 32.97 -33.22 -30.24
C LEU A 587 31.81 -32.24 -30.26
N MET A 588 32.07 -30.96 -30.52
CA MET A 588 31.06 -29.91 -30.66
C MET A 588 30.08 -30.24 -31.80
N GLN A 589 30.57 -30.66 -32.96
CA GLN A 589 29.74 -31.08 -34.10
C GLN A 589 28.95 -32.35 -33.79
N GLY A 590 29.57 -33.35 -33.15
CA GLY A 590 28.93 -34.62 -32.79
C GLY A 590 27.80 -34.45 -31.78
N ARG A 591 27.87 -33.43 -30.91
CA ARG A 591 26.79 -33.05 -29.99
C ARG A 591 25.73 -32.14 -30.61
N GLY A 592 25.87 -31.76 -31.88
CA GLY A 592 24.92 -30.86 -32.56
C GLY A 592 24.99 -29.40 -32.09
N VAL A 593 26.00 -29.04 -31.30
CA VAL A 593 26.14 -27.70 -30.73
C VAL A 593 26.56 -26.72 -31.82
N LYS A 594 25.70 -25.75 -32.13
CA LYS A 594 25.98 -24.72 -33.13
C LYS A 594 26.60 -23.51 -32.46
N LYS A 595 27.63 -22.93 -33.11
CA LYS A 595 28.16 -21.63 -32.71
C LYS A 595 27.07 -20.59 -32.89
N MET A 596 26.62 -19.97 -31.81
CA MET A 596 25.70 -18.84 -31.89
C MET A 596 26.52 -17.55 -32.04
N PRO A 597 26.30 -16.73 -33.07
CA PRO A 597 26.91 -15.41 -33.12
C PRO A 597 26.40 -14.59 -31.94
N GLY A 598 27.32 -13.91 -31.23
CA GLY A 598 26.95 -12.99 -30.18
C GLY A 598 26.06 -11.88 -30.76
N LYS A 599 24.85 -11.72 -30.21
CA LYS A 599 23.96 -10.60 -30.53
C LYS A 599 24.20 -9.52 -29.48
N SER A 600 24.76 -8.39 -29.89
CA SER A 600 24.77 -7.17 -29.07
C SER A 600 23.48 -6.43 -29.33
N TRP A 601 22.79 -5.99 -28.27
CA TRP A 601 21.59 -5.14 -28.34
C TRP A 601 21.93 -3.64 -28.46
N ILE A 602 23.03 -3.33 -29.16
CA ILE A 602 23.42 -1.95 -29.49
C ILE A 602 23.19 -1.72 -30.98
#